data_AF-A0A0Q8D7G8-F1
#
_entry.id   AF-A0A0Q8D7G8-F1
#
_cell.length_a   1.000
_cell.length_b   1.000
_cell.length_c   1.000
_cell.angle_alpha   90.00
_cell.angle_beta   90.00
_cell.angle_gamma   90.00
#
_symmetry.space_group_name_H-M   'P 1'
#
loop_
_entity.id
_entity.type
_entity.pdbx_description
1 polymer ?
#
loop_
_entity_poly.entity_id
_entity_poly.type
_entity_poly.pdbx_seq_one_letter_code
_entity_poly.pdbx_strand_id
1 'polypeptide(L)'
;MAHEFIPTQLHGGGRVTLVKWEDEAPTKHGDDLQAKAWNPSHPRKGVGFYESTIDYMRNDWAIEHMSPTKASKDGKHLLLFHNAATDTWHSADALDIDHARKWKEHLTALKVDNYADANRAYNDVGNLRLLPSPVNRARESFETMLEEHGNDSPQTKAWVKKHFAFDPDAAHPAYDAESDLARRTVATTGRDWDSSEGRKGLSFDTRVLDKWFDHQLKESYAGSVEMTSPTTGKVTAVPLFHCAASGQLCTRDALDIDHEVPFEILAKEMVKYAEGGVATKANALDAFNETSNLRLVSRSANSSHEWELDQFGNYRDDEDPELSGEFDDFIDDEVAPMQLGSESRSNAAPPLAASAAAASPSLSTPAFNPLSSTPSFAASPTVAAAATGLGGAPFGATQPSAQTQPPVFAFAAAVAAAPLMNDPRHPDHPLFAQALKCLQAGPGAKLGPTQQENAASSLAWVAKANQMTAIDQVAYSEGKLFVVQNPNSPGRLIASAGADLAASRTVEQNTSVIDKLPTPAKAPAPGQGQQQPMTY
;
A
#
# COMPACT_ATOMS: atom_id res chain seq x y z
N MET A 1 9.55 -17.28 19.75
CA MET A 1 10.27 -16.04 19.41
C MET A 1 11.17 -16.37 18.24
N ALA A 2 10.91 -15.75 17.11
CA ALA A 2 11.62 -16.01 15.86
C ALA A 2 12.87 -15.12 15.68
N HIS A 3 13.14 -14.24 16.66
CA HIS A 3 14.11 -13.16 16.55
C HIS A 3 15.34 -13.30 17.45
N GLU A 4 16.42 -12.61 17.07
CA GLU A 4 17.64 -12.43 17.86
C GLU A 4 17.97 -10.93 17.96
N PHE A 5 18.16 -10.43 19.19
CA PHE A 5 18.65 -9.07 19.42
C PHE A 5 20.16 -8.98 19.24
N ILE A 6 20.61 -7.98 18.47
CA ILE A 6 22.01 -7.75 18.11
C ILE A 6 22.47 -6.39 18.69
N PRO A 7 23.11 -6.38 19.89
CA PRO A 7 23.65 -5.18 20.49
C PRO A 7 24.76 -4.59 19.62
N THR A 8 24.50 -3.44 19.01
CA THR A 8 25.40 -2.83 18.01
C THR A 8 26.02 -1.55 18.58
N GLN A 9 27.34 -1.47 18.46
CA GLN A 9 28.13 -0.30 18.85
C GLN A 9 28.27 0.63 17.62
N LEU A 10 27.89 1.90 17.78
CA LEU A 10 28.09 2.94 16.77
C LEU A 10 29.49 3.56 16.90
N HIS A 11 30.00 4.15 15.82
CA HIS A 11 31.33 4.77 15.75
C HIS A 11 31.48 5.93 16.74
N GLY A 12 30.45 6.78 16.88
CA GLY A 12 30.40 7.90 17.84
C GLY A 12 30.23 7.49 19.31
N GLY A 13 30.29 6.19 19.62
CA GLY A 13 30.19 5.65 20.98
C GLY A 13 28.78 5.31 21.46
N GLY A 14 27.74 5.71 20.72
CA GLY A 14 26.35 5.28 20.98
C GLY A 14 26.16 3.77 20.85
N ARG A 15 25.15 3.22 21.54
CA ARG A 15 24.76 1.80 21.46
C ARG A 15 23.30 1.69 21.09
N VAL A 16 22.99 0.73 20.24
CA VAL A 16 21.64 0.45 19.74
C VAL A 16 21.38 -1.05 19.78
N THR A 17 20.12 -1.46 19.78
CA THR A 17 19.72 -2.85 19.63
C THR A 17 19.08 -3.02 18.26
N LEU A 18 19.72 -3.80 17.39
CA LEU A 18 19.13 -4.23 16.13
C LEU A 18 18.48 -5.60 16.32
N VAL A 19 17.72 -6.08 15.34
CA VAL A 19 17.05 -7.37 15.39
C VAL A 19 17.25 -8.16 14.10
N LYS A 20 17.65 -9.43 14.21
CA LYS A 20 17.45 -10.45 13.18
C LYS A 20 16.06 -11.05 13.41
N TRP A 21 15.27 -11.24 12.37
CA TRP A 21 13.98 -11.91 12.46
C TRP A 21 13.98 -13.08 11.48
N GLU A 22 13.69 -14.29 11.97
CA GLU A 22 13.95 -15.55 11.28
C GLU A 22 15.35 -15.59 10.66
N ASP A 23 15.47 -15.67 9.33
CA ASP A 23 16.75 -15.61 8.61
C ASP A 23 17.12 -14.22 8.08
N GLU A 24 16.21 -13.25 8.17
CA GLU A 24 16.44 -11.88 7.71
C GLU A 24 17.26 -11.08 8.73
N ALA A 25 18.44 -10.61 8.31
CA ALA A 25 19.42 -9.96 9.17
C ALA A 25 19.47 -8.44 8.92
N PRO A 26 19.81 -7.62 9.94
CA PRO A 26 19.93 -6.17 9.75
C PRO A 26 20.80 -5.79 8.55
N THR A 27 20.31 -4.86 7.73
CA THR A 27 20.94 -4.48 6.46
C THR A 27 22.42 -4.09 6.65
N LYS A 28 23.30 -4.74 5.88
CA LYS A 28 24.75 -4.47 5.89
C LYS A 28 25.07 -3.27 5.01
N HIS A 29 25.52 -2.17 5.63
CA HIS A 29 25.91 -0.95 4.93
C HIS A 29 27.30 -1.07 4.31
N GLY A 30 27.42 -0.77 3.01
CA GLY A 30 28.71 -0.69 2.32
C GLY A 30 29.54 0.54 2.71
N ASP A 31 30.81 0.53 2.33
CA ASP A 31 31.83 1.51 2.74
C ASP A 31 31.41 2.97 2.48
N ASP A 32 30.71 3.24 1.37
CA ASP A 32 30.20 4.58 1.03
C ASP A 32 29.32 5.17 2.14
N LEU A 33 28.41 4.39 2.73
CA LEU A 33 27.54 4.86 3.82
C LEU A 33 28.26 4.94 5.16
N GLN A 34 29.31 4.13 5.37
CA GLN A 34 30.15 4.17 6.57
C GLN A 34 31.09 5.38 6.55
N ALA A 35 31.63 5.75 5.39
CA ALA A 35 32.52 6.90 5.21
C ALA A 35 31.77 8.24 5.09
N LYS A 36 30.53 8.23 4.58
CA LYS A 36 29.72 9.44 4.39
C LYS A 36 29.24 9.99 5.73
N ALA A 37 29.79 11.14 6.12
CA ALA A 37 29.38 11.89 7.31
C ALA A 37 27.87 12.18 7.31
N TRP A 38 27.24 12.00 8.47
CA TRP A 38 25.82 12.26 8.68
C TRP A 38 25.51 13.76 8.59
N ASN A 39 24.37 14.11 8.01
CA ASN A 39 23.87 15.48 7.97
C ASN A 39 22.56 15.57 8.78
N PRO A 40 22.55 16.15 9.99
CA PRO A 40 21.36 16.27 10.83
C PRO A 40 20.19 17.03 10.17
N SER A 41 20.48 17.91 9.21
CA SER A 41 19.48 18.63 8.42
C SER A 41 18.85 17.79 7.32
N HIS A 42 19.35 16.58 7.03
CA HIS A 42 18.81 15.72 5.98
C HIS A 42 17.35 15.30 6.28
N PRO A 43 16.48 15.19 5.26
CA PRO A 43 15.12 14.67 5.42
C PRO A 43 15.09 13.15 5.64
N ARG A 44 13.92 12.64 6.08
CA ARG A 44 13.68 11.21 6.42
C ARG A 44 14.12 10.25 5.32
N LYS A 45 14.02 10.61 4.03
CA LYS A 45 14.46 9.81 2.87
C LYS A 45 15.92 9.32 2.85
N GLY A 46 16.76 9.74 3.80
CA GLY A 46 18.14 9.26 3.96
C GLY A 46 18.30 8.12 4.96
N VAL A 47 17.21 7.70 5.61
CA VAL A 47 17.14 6.58 6.54
C VAL A 47 15.85 5.79 6.28
N GLY A 48 15.90 4.48 6.42
CA GLY A 48 14.75 3.58 6.28
C GLY A 48 14.73 2.53 7.37
N PHE A 49 13.60 1.86 7.55
CA PHE A 49 13.57 0.63 8.34
C PHE A 49 14.24 -0.50 7.54
N TYR A 50 14.82 -1.48 8.23
CA TYR A 50 15.24 -2.75 7.64
C TYR A 50 14.04 -3.71 7.64
N GLU A 51 13.97 -4.63 6.67
CA GLU A 51 12.90 -5.64 6.63
C GLU A 51 12.85 -6.45 7.94
N SER A 52 14.00 -6.94 8.43
CA SER A 52 14.10 -7.61 9.74
C SER A 52 13.53 -6.80 10.92
N THR A 53 13.55 -5.46 10.82
CA THR A 53 12.96 -4.56 11.83
C THR A 53 11.46 -4.40 11.62
N ILE A 54 10.99 -4.34 10.37
CA ILE A 54 9.57 -4.29 10.01
C ILE A 54 8.88 -5.58 10.49
N ASP A 55 9.44 -6.73 10.16
CA ASP A 55 8.86 -8.05 10.47
C ASP A 55 8.82 -8.30 11.98
N TYR A 56 9.91 -8.04 12.69
CA TYR A 56 9.94 -8.12 14.15
C TYR A 56 8.90 -7.20 14.79
N MET A 57 8.78 -5.95 14.33
CA MET A 57 7.85 -4.99 14.93
C MET A 57 6.39 -5.39 14.67
N ARG A 58 6.06 -5.84 13.46
CA ARG A 58 4.70 -6.24 13.07
C ARG A 58 4.26 -7.59 13.63
N ASN A 59 5.20 -8.51 13.88
CA ASN A 59 4.93 -9.83 14.44
C ASN A 59 5.24 -9.89 15.95
N ASP A 60 6.42 -10.39 16.35
CA ASP A 60 6.79 -10.68 17.74
C ASP A 60 6.55 -9.49 18.69
N TRP A 61 6.92 -8.26 18.31
CA TRP A 61 6.70 -7.07 19.16
C TRP A 61 5.21 -6.76 19.34
N ALA A 62 4.43 -6.80 18.26
CA ALA A 62 2.99 -6.55 18.29
C ALA A 62 2.26 -7.57 19.18
N ILE A 63 2.67 -8.84 19.08
CA ILE A 63 2.11 -9.94 19.88
C ILE A 63 2.42 -9.74 21.36
N GLU A 64 3.65 -9.36 21.72
CA GLU A 64 4.06 -9.12 23.11
C GLU A 64 3.42 -7.86 23.73
N HIS A 65 3.24 -6.78 22.94
CA HIS A 65 2.92 -5.44 23.47
C HIS A 65 1.49 -4.96 23.21
N MET A 66 0.74 -5.56 22.28
CA MET A 66 -0.58 -5.05 21.85
C MET A 66 -1.74 -6.06 21.99
N SER A 67 -1.61 -7.06 22.88
CA SER A 67 -2.70 -7.98 23.27
C SER A 67 -3.49 -8.55 22.06
N PRO A 68 -2.83 -9.25 21.12
CA PRO A 68 -3.47 -9.79 19.93
C PRO A 68 -4.64 -10.70 20.32
N THR A 69 -5.79 -10.51 19.68
CA THR A 69 -6.99 -11.30 19.93
C THR A 69 -7.60 -11.75 18.61
N LYS A 70 -7.86 -13.07 18.46
CA LYS A 70 -8.56 -13.63 17.30
C LYS A 70 -9.99 -13.07 17.25
N ALA A 71 -10.32 -12.44 16.14
CA ALA A 71 -11.66 -12.05 15.77
C ALA A 71 -12.12 -12.91 14.57
N SER A 72 -13.42 -13.03 14.36
CA SER A 72 -13.97 -13.80 13.24
C SER A 72 -15.33 -13.28 12.83
N LYS A 73 -15.58 -13.19 11.53
CA LYS A 73 -16.85 -12.75 10.96
C LYS A 73 -17.15 -13.53 9.70
N ASP A 74 -18.32 -14.18 9.66
CA ASP A 74 -18.85 -14.93 8.52
C ASP A 74 -17.86 -15.96 7.91
N GLY A 75 -17.10 -16.63 8.78
CA GLY A 75 -16.10 -17.65 8.40
C GLY A 75 -14.71 -17.10 8.10
N LYS A 76 -14.54 -15.78 7.96
CA LYS A 76 -13.21 -15.15 7.81
C LYS A 76 -12.60 -14.83 9.18
N HIS A 77 -11.31 -15.11 9.32
CA HIS A 77 -10.54 -14.88 10.55
C HIS A 77 -9.58 -13.69 10.41
N LEU A 78 -9.31 -12.99 11.52
CA LEU A 78 -8.28 -11.96 11.59
C LEU A 78 -7.76 -11.79 13.03
N LEU A 79 -6.53 -11.29 13.18
CA LEU A 79 -6.02 -10.82 14.46
C LEU A 79 -6.28 -9.32 14.61
N LEU A 80 -6.87 -8.94 15.75
CA LEU A 80 -7.00 -7.55 16.17
C LEU A 80 -6.05 -7.26 17.33
N PHE A 81 -5.36 -6.13 17.24
CA PHE A 81 -4.40 -5.63 18.22
C PHE A 81 -5.03 -4.46 19.00
N HIS A 82 -4.93 -4.50 20.32
CA HIS A 82 -5.44 -3.45 21.20
C HIS A 82 -4.40 -2.34 21.42
N ASN A 83 -4.82 -1.09 21.26
CA ASN A 83 -4.01 0.07 21.62
C ASN A 83 -4.46 0.64 22.98
N ALA A 84 -3.68 0.34 24.04
CA ALA A 84 -3.99 0.74 25.41
C ALA A 84 -4.10 2.26 25.65
N ALA A 85 -3.46 3.10 24.81
CA ALA A 85 -3.53 4.56 24.95
C ALA A 85 -4.88 5.15 24.51
N THR A 86 -5.55 4.51 23.55
CA THR A 86 -6.82 4.98 22.96
C THR A 86 -8.03 4.10 23.32
N ASP A 87 -7.78 2.93 23.90
CA ASP A 87 -8.77 1.87 24.16
C ASP A 87 -9.54 1.42 22.90
N THR A 88 -8.79 1.16 21.82
CA THR A 88 -9.33 0.76 20.51
C THR A 88 -8.61 -0.45 19.91
N TRP A 89 -9.23 -1.07 18.90
CA TRP A 89 -8.80 -2.31 18.25
C TRP A 89 -8.51 -2.10 16.77
N HIS A 90 -7.46 -2.75 16.28
CA HIS A 90 -6.84 -2.47 14.98
C HIS A 90 -6.42 -3.76 14.27
N SER A 91 -6.66 -3.87 12.96
CA SER A 91 -5.98 -4.89 12.15
C SER A 91 -4.49 -4.55 11.98
N ALA A 92 -3.63 -5.53 11.65
CA ALA A 92 -2.19 -5.32 11.48
C ALA A 92 -1.84 -4.15 10.54
N ASP A 93 -2.56 -4.05 9.41
CA ASP A 93 -2.40 -3.00 8.38
C ASP A 93 -2.67 -1.56 8.86
N ALA A 94 -3.41 -1.41 9.97
CA ALA A 94 -3.63 -0.11 10.60
C ALA A 94 -2.43 0.36 11.44
N LEU A 95 -1.45 -0.51 11.73
CA LEU A 95 -0.35 -0.21 12.63
C LEU A 95 0.86 0.38 11.90
N ASP A 96 1.34 1.52 12.38
CA ASP A 96 2.58 2.17 11.94
C ASP A 96 3.71 1.93 12.94
N ILE A 97 4.91 1.69 12.41
CA ILE A 97 6.17 1.74 13.17
C ILE A 97 6.62 3.21 13.26
N ASP A 98 6.77 3.70 14.49
CA ASP A 98 7.29 5.03 14.79
C ASP A 98 8.25 4.99 15.99
N HIS A 99 9.06 6.05 16.13
CA HIS A 99 10.08 6.14 17.16
C HIS A 99 9.51 6.71 18.47
N ALA A 100 9.74 6.05 19.60
CA ALA A 100 9.26 6.51 20.91
C ALA A 100 9.79 7.93 21.21
N ARG A 101 11.11 8.15 21.15
CA ARG A 101 11.73 9.47 20.99
C ARG A 101 11.87 9.82 19.51
N LYS A 102 11.52 11.04 19.10
CA LYS A 102 11.65 11.52 17.71
C LYS A 102 13.04 11.18 17.14
N TRP A 103 13.08 10.52 15.98
CA TRP A 103 14.30 9.91 15.45
C TRP A 103 15.51 10.86 15.37
N LYS A 104 15.32 12.14 15.00
CA LYS A 104 16.42 13.13 14.96
C LYS A 104 17.04 13.39 16.33
N GLU A 105 16.22 13.45 17.38
CA GLU A 105 16.68 13.63 18.76
C GLU A 105 17.41 12.36 19.23
N HIS A 106 16.92 11.18 18.84
CA HIS A 106 17.57 9.90 19.14
C HIS A 106 18.96 9.77 18.48
N LEU A 107 19.06 10.01 17.17
CA LEU A 107 20.33 10.04 16.44
C LEU A 107 21.32 11.07 17.02
N THR A 108 20.82 12.22 17.48
CA THR A 108 21.63 13.27 18.14
C THR A 108 22.13 12.81 19.50
N ALA A 109 21.27 12.20 20.34
CA ALA A 109 21.64 11.68 21.65
C ALA A 109 22.66 10.54 21.56
N LEU A 110 22.56 9.72 20.50
CA LEU A 110 23.49 8.63 20.19
C LEU A 110 24.81 9.09 19.54
N LYS A 111 24.95 10.39 19.20
CA LYS A 111 26.10 10.97 18.51
C LYS A 111 26.45 10.24 17.21
N VAL A 112 25.45 10.14 16.32
CA VAL A 112 25.63 9.52 15.01
C VAL A 112 26.55 10.35 14.11
N ASP A 113 27.65 9.75 13.67
CA ASP A 113 28.69 10.39 12.85
C ASP A 113 28.53 10.16 11.33
N ASN A 114 27.98 9.01 10.91
CA ASN A 114 27.88 8.61 9.49
C ASN A 114 26.49 8.04 9.13
N TYR A 115 26.21 7.89 7.83
CA TYR A 115 24.90 7.41 7.36
C TYR A 115 24.62 5.94 7.70
N ALA A 116 25.64 5.08 7.81
CA ALA A 116 25.45 3.70 8.25
C ALA A 116 24.94 3.66 9.71
N ASP A 117 25.56 4.44 10.60
CA ASP A 117 25.13 4.58 11.99
C ASP A 117 23.80 5.31 12.12
N ALA A 118 23.48 6.24 11.22
CA ALA A 118 22.17 6.87 11.15
C ALA A 118 21.07 5.84 10.88
N ASN A 119 21.29 4.94 9.93
CA ASN A 119 20.36 3.84 9.64
C ASN A 119 20.27 2.84 10.81
N ARG A 120 21.39 2.51 11.47
CA ARG A 120 21.39 1.63 12.65
C ARG A 120 20.61 2.24 13.82
N ALA A 121 20.84 3.51 14.12
CA ALA A 121 20.10 4.26 15.14
C ALA A 121 18.62 4.48 14.79
N TYR A 122 18.29 4.50 13.50
CA TYR A 122 16.91 4.54 13.03
C TYR A 122 16.17 3.21 13.24
N ASN A 123 16.90 2.09 13.28
CA ASN A 123 16.41 0.73 13.50
C ASN A 123 16.69 0.22 14.93
N ASP A 124 16.94 1.13 15.87
CA ASP A 124 17.14 0.78 17.28
C ASP A 124 15.80 0.38 17.90
N VAL A 125 15.53 -0.93 18.00
CA VAL A 125 14.22 -1.45 18.47
C VAL A 125 13.89 -1.00 19.89
N GLY A 126 14.89 -0.66 20.70
CA GLY A 126 14.70 -0.06 22.03
C GLY A 126 14.12 1.37 22.01
N ASN A 127 13.99 1.98 20.83
CA ASN A 127 13.34 3.26 20.60
C ASN A 127 12.19 3.16 19.57
N LEU A 128 11.69 1.97 19.25
CA LEU A 128 10.53 1.76 18.36
C LEU A 128 9.27 1.42 19.16
N ARG A 129 8.12 1.64 18.52
CA ARG A 129 6.77 1.30 19.01
C ARG A 129 5.82 1.14 17.82
N LEU A 130 4.79 0.32 17.96
CA LEU A 130 3.61 0.37 17.07
C LEU A 130 2.51 1.25 17.64
N LEU A 131 1.80 1.93 16.75
CA LEU A 131 0.60 2.71 17.06
C LEU A 131 -0.32 2.78 15.83
N PRO A 132 -1.64 3.00 16.01
CA PRO A 132 -2.57 3.16 14.90
C PRO A 132 -2.20 4.32 13.99
N SER A 133 -2.38 4.16 12.68
CA SER A 133 -1.98 5.14 11.67
C SER A 133 -2.57 6.55 11.89
N PRO A 134 -3.83 6.73 12.37
CA PRO A 134 -4.36 8.06 12.66
C PRO A 134 -3.66 8.73 13.85
N VAL A 135 -3.23 7.95 14.85
CA VAL A 135 -2.44 8.45 16.00
C VAL A 135 -1.06 8.87 15.54
N ASN A 136 -0.40 8.07 14.69
CA ASN A 136 0.93 8.41 14.16
C ASN A 136 0.90 9.67 13.29
N ARG A 137 -0.09 9.77 12.38
CA ARG A 137 -0.32 10.96 11.54
C ARG A 137 -0.63 12.22 12.36
N ALA A 138 -1.33 12.07 13.49
CA ALA A 138 -1.68 13.17 14.40
C ALA A 138 -0.71 13.34 15.59
N ARG A 139 0.44 12.66 15.58
CA ARG A 139 1.27 12.41 16.77
C ARG A 139 1.42 13.61 17.70
N GLU A 140 1.94 14.74 17.22
CA GLU A 140 2.23 15.89 18.09
C GLU A 140 0.97 16.48 18.73
N SER A 141 -0.15 16.56 18.00
CA SER A 141 -1.41 17.08 18.52
C SER A 141 -2.13 16.08 19.42
N PHE A 142 -1.99 14.78 19.17
CA PHE A 142 -2.60 13.74 19.99
C PHE A 142 -1.80 13.45 21.27
N GLU A 143 -0.47 13.37 21.21
CA GLU A 143 0.40 13.26 22.39
C GLU A 143 0.18 14.46 23.33
N THR A 144 0.12 15.69 22.79
CA THR A 144 -0.23 16.88 23.59
C THR A 144 -1.62 16.76 24.23
N MET A 145 -2.64 16.29 23.50
CA MET A 145 -3.99 16.09 24.04
C MET A 145 -4.02 15.06 25.17
N LEU A 146 -3.28 13.95 25.03
CA LEU A 146 -3.15 12.95 26.08
C LEU A 146 -2.43 13.50 27.32
N GLU A 147 -1.37 14.28 27.14
CA GLU A 147 -0.65 14.92 28.25
C GLU A 147 -1.49 15.98 28.97
N GLU A 148 -2.26 16.80 28.24
CA GLU A 148 -3.07 17.89 28.82
C GLU A 148 -4.39 17.42 29.43
N HIS A 149 -4.97 16.31 28.96
CA HIS A 149 -6.33 15.90 29.35
C HIS A 149 -6.43 14.45 29.86
N GLY A 150 -5.50 13.57 29.50
CA GLY A 150 -5.53 12.14 29.82
C GLY A 150 -6.44 11.31 28.91
N ASN A 151 -6.19 9.99 28.89
CA ASN A 151 -6.85 9.04 27.99
C ASN A 151 -8.38 9.02 28.14
N ASP A 152 -8.87 9.14 29.37
CA ASP A 152 -10.30 9.05 29.70
C ASP A 152 -11.10 10.34 29.48
N SER A 153 -10.47 11.43 29.03
CA SER A 153 -11.13 12.72 28.89
C SER A 153 -12.22 12.73 27.80
N PRO A 154 -13.24 13.61 27.91
CA PRO A 154 -14.19 13.85 26.83
C PRO A 154 -13.52 14.25 25.51
N GLN A 155 -12.40 14.98 25.58
CA GLN A 155 -11.62 15.43 24.42
C GLN A 155 -10.98 14.25 23.69
N THR A 156 -10.25 13.40 24.40
CA THR A 156 -9.65 12.18 23.85
C THR A 156 -10.73 11.25 23.29
N LYS A 157 -11.85 11.08 24.02
CA LYS A 157 -12.99 10.25 23.56
C LYS A 157 -13.67 10.82 22.31
N ALA A 158 -13.78 12.14 22.17
CA ALA A 158 -14.29 12.78 20.97
C ALA A 158 -13.33 12.63 19.78
N TRP A 159 -12.02 12.74 20.02
CA TRP A 159 -10.99 12.50 19.00
C TRP A 159 -11.01 11.04 18.52
N VAL A 160 -10.96 10.08 19.46
CA VAL A 160 -11.06 8.64 19.20
C VAL A 160 -12.34 8.32 18.41
N LYS A 161 -13.50 8.86 18.81
CA LYS A 161 -14.75 8.67 18.06
C LYS A 161 -14.64 9.21 16.63
N LYS A 162 -14.09 10.41 16.43
CA LYS A 162 -13.94 11.01 15.09
C LYS A 162 -13.04 10.16 14.18
N HIS A 163 -11.93 9.64 14.71
CA HIS A 163 -10.90 8.98 13.92
C HIS A 163 -11.13 7.48 13.72
N PHE A 164 -11.82 6.79 14.62
CA PHE A 164 -11.99 5.33 14.55
C PHE A 164 -13.44 4.83 14.49
N ALA A 165 -14.43 5.58 14.97
CA ALA A 165 -15.80 5.09 14.94
C ALA A 165 -16.37 5.11 13.51
N PHE A 166 -17.24 4.14 13.23
CA PHE A 166 -18.10 4.10 12.08
C PHE A 166 -19.51 3.74 12.53
N ASP A 167 -20.51 4.33 11.91
CA ASP A 167 -21.93 4.09 12.19
C ASP A 167 -22.58 3.62 10.89
N PRO A 168 -22.92 2.32 10.73
CA PRO A 168 -23.46 1.79 9.49
C PRO A 168 -24.89 2.28 9.20
N ASP A 169 -25.64 2.70 10.23
CA ASP A 169 -27.01 3.20 10.14
C ASP A 169 -27.05 4.70 9.82
N ALA A 170 -25.91 5.40 9.90
CA ALA A 170 -25.81 6.80 9.53
C ALA A 170 -26.05 7.04 8.02
N ALA A 171 -26.56 8.22 7.72
CA ALA A 171 -26.82 8.65 6.34
C ALA A 171 -25.52 9.11 5.66
N HIS A 172 -24.75 8.14 5.14
CA HIS A 172 -23.60 8.38 4.26
C HIS A 172 -24.08 8.71 2.84
N PRO A 173 -23.96 9.96 2.36
CA PRO A 173 -24.51 10.35 1.07
C PRO A 173 -23.60 9.91 -0.07
N ALA A 174 -24.17 9.23 -1.08
CA ALA A 174 -23.42 8.77 -2.25
C ALA A 174 -22.70 9.92 -2.98
N TYR A 175 -21.45 9.68 -3.38
CA TYR A 175 -20.67 10.61 -4.20
C TYR A 175 -21.32 10.77 -5.57
N ASP A 176 -21.46 12.02 -6.02
CA ASP A 176 -22.08 12.34 -7.31
C ASP A 176 -20.99 12.86 -8.26
N ALA A 177 -20.65 12.07 -9.28
CA ALA A 177 -19.59 12.40 -10.23
C ALA A 177 -19.88 13.66 -11.08
N GLU A 178 -21.12 14.16 -11.15
CA GLU A 178 -21.43 15.42 -11.84
C GLU A 178 -21.28 16.64 -10.92
N SER A 179 -21.68 16.53 -9.65
CA SER A 179 -21.73 17.66 -8.72
C SER A 179 -20.59 17.72 -7.68
N ASP A 180 -19.90 16.60 -7.41
CA ASP A 180 -18.80 16.47 -6.45
C ASP A 180 -17.39 16.50 -7.06
N LEU A 181 -17.28 16.84 -8.34
CA LEU A 181 -16.01 17.03 -9.05
C LEU A 181 -14.96 17.84 -8.27
N ALA A 182 -13.69 17.50 -8.50
CA ALA A 182 -12.53 18.15 -7.92
C ALA A 182 -12.53 19.66 -8.18
N ARG A 183 -12.19 20.45 -7.17
CA ARG A 183 -12.26 21.92 -7.25
C ARG A 183 -11.14 22.49 -8.13
N ARG A 184 -11.45 22.73 -9.40
CA ARG A 184 -10.60 23.49 -10.32
C ARG A 184 -10.37 24.92 -9.82
N THR A 185 -9.10 25.31 -9.66
CA THR A 185 -8.67 26.67 -9.30
C THR A 185 -7.91 27.33 -10.44
N VAL A 186 -7.75 28.66 -10.39
CA VAL A 186 -6.91 29.42 -11.34
C VAL A 186 -5.45 28.91 -11.33
N ALA A 187 -4.96 28.39 -10.19
CA ALA A 187 -3.62 27.82 -10.06
C ALA A 187 -3.46 26.43 -10.71
N THR A 188 -4.55 25.82 -11.18
CA THR A 188 -4.55 24.47 -11.77
C THR A 188 -5.01 24.45 -13.22
N THR A 189 -5.91 25.35 -13.66
CA THR A 189 -6.52 25.31 -15.00
C THR A 189 -5.66 25.86 -16.13
N GLY A 190 -4.66 26.69 -15.83
CA GLY A 190 -3.77 27.31 -16.83
C GLY A 190 -2.30 26.92 -16.69
N ARG A 191 -2.01 25.79 -16.03
CA ARG A 191 -0.65 25.29 -15.82
C ARG A 191 -0.46 23.98 -16.58
N ASP A 192 0.49 23.97 -17.50
CA ASP A 192 1.00 22.77 -18.17
C ASP A 192 1.45 21.73 -17.13
N TRP A 193 1.23 20.46 -17.44
CA TRP A 193 1.64 19.34 -16.63
C TRP A 193 2.11 18.21 -17.53
N ASP A 194 3.27 17.64 -17.22
CA ASP A 194 3.82 16.50 -17.96
C ASP A 194 3.65 15.18 -17.20
N SER A 195 3.45 14.09 -17.94
CA SER A 195 3.30 12.74 -17.36
C SER A 195 4.49 12.28 -16.50
N SER A 196 5.69 12.83 -16.71
CA SER A 196 6.87 12.57 -15.85
C SER A 196 6.84 13.29 -14.50
N GLU A 197 5.95 14.28 -14.29
CA GLU A 197 5.69 14.81 -12.95
C GLU A 197 4.96 13.79 -12.05
N GLY A 198 4.22 12.84 -12.64
CA GLY A 198 3.48 11.78 -11.93
C GLY A 198 2.52 12.33 -10.87
N ARG A 199 2.36 11.62 -9.75
CA ARG A 199 1.49 12.04 -8.62
C ARG A 199 1.96 13.34 -7.92
N LYS A 200 3.09 13.94 -8.30
CA LYS A 200 3.74 15.02 -7.54
C LYS A 200 2.91 16.30 -7.51
N GLY A 201 2.40 16.61 -6.31
CA GLY A 201 1.57 17.79 -6.09
C GLY A 201 0.16 17.66 -6.66
N LEU A 202 -0.28 16.43 -6.97
CA LEU A 202 -1.67 16.06 -7.03
C LEU A 202 -2.13 15.64 -5.62
N SER A 203 -3.43 15.65 -5.38
CA SER A 203 -4.04 15.22 -4.12
C SER A 203 -5.51 14.89 -4.37
N PHE A 204 -6.07 14.04 -3.51
CA PHE A 204 -7.51 13.84 -3.48
C PHE A 204 -8.23 15.13 -3.04
N ASP A 205 -9.38 15.43 -3.65
CA ASP A 205 -10.27 16.50 -3.24
C ASP A 205 -10.90 16.16 -1.89
N THR A 206 -11.25 17.17 -1.10
CA THR A 206 -11.96 16.99 0.17
C THR A 206 -13.24 16.17 0.01
N ARG A 207 -13.95 16.27 -1.11
CA ARG A 207 -15.14 15.46 -1.40
C ARG A 207 -14.83 13.98 -1.66
N VAL A 208 -13.65 13.67 -2.21
CA VAL A 208 -13.20 12.28 -2.36
C VAL A 208 -12.78 11.72 -0.99
N LEU A 209 -11.99 12.49 -0.23
CA LEU A 209 -11.50 12.12 1.10
C LEU A 209 -12.61 11.97 2.17
N ASP A 210 -13.69 12.75 2.08
CA ASP A 210 -14.82 12.69 3.01
C ASP A 210 -15.97 11.87 2.41
N LYS A 211 -16.63 12.38 1.36
CA LYS A 211 -17.92 11.88 0.88
C LYS A 211 -17.81 10.54 0.15
N TRP A 212 -16.85 10.42 -0.78
CA TRP A 212 -16.64 9.15 -1.50
C TRP A 212 -16.09 8.09 -0.55
N PHE A 213 -15.12 8.44 0.30
CA PHE A 213 -14.54 7.53 1.29
C PHE A 213 -15.61 6.94 2.25
N ASP A 214 -16.42 7.79 2.89
CA ASP A 214 -17.48 7.32 3.81
C ASP A 214 -18.58 6.51 3.07
N HIS A 215 -18.87 6.82 1.81
CA HIS A 215 -19.76 6.01 0.97
C HIS A 215 -19.16 4.62 0.68
N GLN A 216 -17.89 4.54 0.29
CA GLN A 216 -17.22 3.26 0.03
C GLN A 216 -16.99 2.44 1.32
N LEU A 217 -16.79 3.10 2.47
CA LEU A 217 -16.80 2.42 3.77
C LEU A 217 -18.15 1.74 4.04
N LYS A 218 -19.26 2.37 3.65
CA LYS A 218 -20.58 1.75 3.77
C LYS A 218 -20.73 0.52 2.87
N GLU A 219 -20.33 0.62 1.61
CA GLU A 219 -20.43 -0.51 0.66
C GLU A 219 -19.49 -1.66 1.01
N SER A 220 -18.32 -1.38 1.61
CA SER A 220 -17.34 -2.39 2.06
C SER A 220 -17.58 -2.94 3.47
N TYR A 221 -18.58 -2.43 4.21
CA TYR A 221 -18.84 -2.82 5.60
C TYR A 221 -19.28 -4.29 5.74
N ALA A 222 -18.45 -5.10 6.42
CA ALA A 222 -18.66 -6.53 6.62
C ALA A 222 -19.41 -6.87 7.93
N GLY A 223 -19.81 -5.86 8.71
CA GLY A 223 -20.38 -6.01 10.04
C GLY A 223 -19.40 -5.64 11.15
N SER A 224 -19.77 -5.94 12.40
CA SER A 224 -18.94 -5.67 13.58
C SER A 224 -18.68 -6.93 14.40
N VAL A 225 -17.58 -6.92 15.15
CA VAL A 225 -17.23 -7.94 16.15
C VAL A 225 -17.15 -7.31 17.55
N GLU A 226 -17.70 -7.99 18.57
CA GLU A 226 -17.64 -7.49 19.95
C GLU A 226 -16.31 -7.88 20.61
N MET A 227 -15.50 -6.87 20.94
CA MET A 227 -14.17 -7.05 21.53
C MET A 227 -14.14 -6.53 22.97
N THR A 228 -13.55 -7.28 23.90
CA THR A 228 -13.44 -6.89 25.32
C THR A 228 -12.06 -6.31 25.59
N SER A 229 -11.98 -5.01 25.90
CA SER A 229 -10.72 -4.34 26.21
C SER A 229 -9.95 -5.03 27.34
N PRO A 230 -8.67 -5.39 27.15
CA PRO A 230 -7.83 -5.93 28.22
C PRO A 230 -7.46 -4.87 29.27
N THR A 231 -7.52 -3.57 28.92
CA THR A 231 -7.18 -2.47 29.84
C THR A 231 -8.35 -2.02 30.69
N THR A 232 -9.57 -1.95 30.12
CA THR A 232 -10.75 -1.37 30.78
C THR A 232 -11.85 -2.39 31.08
N GLY A 233 -11.79 -3.60 30.54
CA GLY A 233 -12.86 -4.59 30.60
C GLY A 233 -14.12 -4.20 29.81
N LYS A 234 -14.09 -3.07 29.10
CA LYS A 234 -15.20 -2.55 28.31
C LYS A 234 -15.36 -3.38 27.03
N VAL A 235 -16.58 -3.78 26.74
CA VAL A 235 -16.93 -4.39 25.44
C VAL A 235 -17.19 -3.29 24.42
N THR A 236 -16.62 -3.41 23.22
CA THR A 236 -16.87 -2.51 22.09
C THR A 236 -17.06 -3.28 20.79
N ALA A 237 -18.11 -2.94 20.06
CA ALA A 237 -18.28 -3.30 18.67
C ALA A 237 -17.18 -2.66 17.82
N VAL A 238 -16.39 -3.48 17.13
CA VAL A 238 -15.34 -3.08 16.20
C VAL A 238 -15.84 -3.30 14.78
N PRO A 239 -16.05 -2.25 13.97
CA PRO A 239 -16.51 -2.38 12.60
C PRO A 239 -15.39 -2.92 11.71
N LEU A 240 -15.72 -3.90 10.88
CA LEU A 240 -14.83 -4.54 9.92
C LEU A 240 -15.27 -4.24 8.49
N PHE A 241 -14.29 -4.18 7.59
CA PHE A 241 -14.48 -3.81 6.19
C PHE A 241 -13.70 -4.76 5.29
N HIS A 242 -14.22 -5.01 4.09
CA HIS A 242 -13.48 -5.72 3.05
C HIS A 242 -12.49 -4.78 2.35
N CYS A 243 -11.22 -5.16 2.32
CA CYS A 243 -10.26 -4.60 1.37
C CYS A 243 -10.71 -4.94 -0.06
N ALA A 244 -10.85 -3.95 -0.94
CA ALA A 244 -11.32 -4.18 -2.31
C ALA A 244 -10.33 -4.96 -3.19
N ALA A 245 -9.04 -4.95 -2.83
CA ALA A 245 -8.01 -5.72 -3.52
C ALA A 245 -7.95 -7.18 -3.00
N SER A 246 -7.52 -7.39 -1.75
CA SER A 246 -7.30 -8.74 -1.20
C SER A 246 -8.55 -9.43 -0.64
N GLY A 247 -9.69 -8.73 -0.53
CA GLY A 247 -10.94 -9.25 0.05
C GLY A 247 -10.86 -9.56 1.56
N GLN A 248 -9.69 -9.37 2.19
CA GLN A 248 -9.43 -9.59 3.61
C GLN A 248 -10.25 -8.61 4.47
N LEU A 249 -10.50 -9.01 5.73
CA LEU A 249 -11.16 -8.15 6.71
C LEU A 249 -10.14 -7.25 7.41
N CYS A 250 -10.42 -5.95 7.47
CA CYS A 250 -9.58 -4.97 8.15
C CYS A 250 -10.41 -3.93 8.92
N THR A 251 -9.76 -3.14 9.78
CA THR A 251 -10.38 -1.99 10.47
C THR A 251 -10.39 -0.76 9.57
N ARG A 252 -11.30 0.20 9.84
CA ARG A 252 -11.47 1.44 9.05
C ARG A 252 -10.14 2.14 8.72
N ASP A 253 -9.24 2.19 9.69
CA ASP A 253 -7.98 2.95 9.64
C ASP A 253 -6.79 2.17 9.05
N ALA A 254 -7.02 0.91 8.66
CA ALA A 254 -6.19 0.17 7.74
C ALA A 254 -6.48 0.50 6.27
N LEU A 255 -7.62 1.12 5.95
CA LEU A 255 -7.99 1.47 4.58
C LEU A 255 -7.41 2.82 4.16
N ASP A 256 -6.94 2.90 2.92
CA ASP A 256 -6.57 4.13 2.23
C ASP A 256 -7.21 4.14 0.82
N ILE A 257 -7.14 5.29 0.15
CA ILE A 257 -7.62 5.44 -1.23
C ILE A 257 -6.47 5.14 -2.19
N ASP A 258 -6.69 4.19 -3.11
CA ASP A 258 -5.76 3.85 -4.20
C ASP A 258 -6.46 3.85 -5.56
N HIS A 259 -5.66 3.92 -6.62
CA HIS A 259 -6.07 3.80 -8.02
C HIS A 259 -6.06 2.33 -8.46
N GLU A 260 -7.17 1.82 -9.01
CA GLU A 260 -7.26 0.45 -9.50
C GLU A 260 -6.30 0.19 -10.68
N VAL A 261 -6.31 1.10 -11.67
CA VAL A 261 -5.24 1.25 -12.66
C VAL A 261 -4.30 2.37 -12.19
N PRO A 262 -3.00 2.11 -11.98
CA PRO A 262 -2.03 3.09 -11.48
C PRO A 262 -2.06 4.40 -12.25
N PHE A 263 -2.04 5.51 -11.50
CA PHE A 263 -2.09 6.85 -12.08
C PHE A 263 -0.99 7.09 -13.12
N GLU A 264 0.19 6.47 -12.99
CA GLU A 264 1.32 6.54 -13.93
C GLU A 264 1.01 5.95 -15.32
N ILE A 265 0.05 5.02 -15.40
CA ILE A 265 -0.44 4.44 -16.66
C ILE A 265 -1.50 5.39 -17.23
N LEU A 266 -2.52 5.71 -16.42
CA LEU A 266 -3.64 6.58 -16.82
C LEU A 266 -3.16 7.98 -17.25
N ALA A 267 -2.14 8.52 -16.60
CA ALA A 267 -1.45 9.77 -16.96
C ALA A 267 -0.91 9.78 -18.39
N LYS A 268 -0.25 8.69 -18.82
CA LYS A 268 0.34 8.57 -20.16
C LYS A 268 -0.75 8.42 -21.23
N GLU A 269 -1.84 7.75 -20.87
CA GLU A 269 -2.99 7.59 -21.76
C GLU A 269 -3.75 8.91 -21.94
N MET A 270 -4.03 9.62 -20.83
CA MET A 270 -4.71 10.92 -20.81
C MET A 270 -4.07 11.95 -21.77
N VAL A 271 -2.74 12.02 -21.84
CA VAL A 271 -2.02 12.96 -22.73
C VAL A 271 -2.38 12.76 -24.20
N LYS A 272 -2.71 11.53 -24.64
CA LYS A 272 -3.11 11.24 -26.02
C LYS A 272 -4.46 11.84 -26.40
N TYR A 273 -5.33 12.09 -25.43
CA TYR A 273 -6.68 12.62 -25.59
C TYR A 273 -6.79 14.09 -25.17
N ALA A 274 -5.72 14.68 -24.65
CA ALA A 274 -5.67 16.10 -24.29
C ALA A 274 -5.73 16.99 -25.54
N GLU A 275 -6.46 18.11 -25.45
CA GLU A 275 -6.57 19.06 -26.56
C GLU A 275 -5.19 19.62 -26.93
N GLY A 276 -4.82 19.54 -28.21
CA GLY A 276 -3.47 19.92 -28.68
C GLY A 276 -2.33 19.00 -28.22
N GLY A 277 -2.63 17.87 -27.54
CA GLY A 277 -1.62 16.93 -27.03
C GLY A 277 -0.89 17.41 -25.76
N VAL A 278 -1.41 18.44 -25.08
CA VAL A 278 -0.82 18.99 -23.85
C VAL A 278 -1.82 18.84 -22.71
N ALA A 279 -1.48 18.04 -21.70
CA ALA A 279 -2.26 17.95 -20.48
C ALA A 279 -2.01 19.17 -19.58
N THR A 280 -3.07 19.67 -18.94
CA THR A 280 -2.95 20.64 -17.85
C THR A 280 -2.95 19.95 -16.50
N LYS A 281 -2.48 20.65 -15.47
CA LYS A 281 -2.59 20.18 -14.08
C LYS A 281 -4.04 19.96 -13.65
N ALA A 282 -5.02 20.68 -14.22
CA ALA A 282 -6.43 20.40 -13.98
C ALA A 282 -6.83 19.03 -14.54
N ASN A 283 -6.42 18.68 -15.77
CA ASN A 283 -6.69 17.34 -16.32
C ASN A 283 -6.08 16.24 -15.44
N ALA A 284 -4.83 16.43 -15.00
CA ALA A 284 -4.15 15.48 -14.10
C ALA A 284 -4.85 15.36 -12.74
N LEU A 285 -5.40 16.45 -12.19
CA LEU A 285 -6.18 16.43 -10.94
C LEU A 285 -7.54 15.75 -11.11
N ASP A 286 -8.24 16.02 -12.21
CA ASP A 286 -9.53 15.37 -12.51
C ASP A 286 -9.31 13.85 -12.65
N ALA A 287 -8.30 13.45 -13.44
CA ALA A 287 -7.86 12.06 -13.60
C ALA A 287 -7.43 11.38 -12.29
N PHE A 288 -6.73 12.10 -11.41
CA PHE A 288 -6.32 11.59 -10.10
C PHE A 288 -7.50 11.42 -9.14
N ASN A 289 -8.61 12.13 -9.36
CA ASN A 289 -9.83 12.09 -8.57
C ASN A 289 -10.98 11.33 -9.27
N GLU A 290 -10.69 10.63 -10.37
CA GLU A 290 -11.69 9.89 -11.13
C GLU A 290 -12.18 8.68 -10.34
N THR A 291 -13.31 8.84 -9.67
CA THR A 291 -13.87 7.87 -8.71
C THR A 291 -14.22 6.51 -9.30
N SER A 292 -14.34 6.38 -10.63
CA SER A 292 -14.49 5.09 -11.30
C SER A 292 -13.19 4.28 -11.41
N ASN A 293 -12.04 4.90 -11.10
CA ASN A 293 -10.73 4.25 -11.00
C ASN A 293 -10.21 4.25 -9.55
N LEU A 294 -11.05 4.55 -8.55
CA LEU A 294 -10.65 4.54 -7.13
C LEU A 294 -11.24 3.34 -6.39
N ARG A 295 -10.47 2.83 -5.42
CA ARG A 295 -10.86 1.71 -4.55
C ARG A 295 -10.39 1.92 -3.13
N LEU A 296 -11.09 1.34 -2.15
CA LEU A 296 -10.61 1.25 -0.76
C LEU A 296 -9.79 -0.02 -0.60
N VAL A 297 -8.50 0.15 -0.33
CA VAL A 297 -7.55 -0.96 -0.14
C VAL A 297 -6.88 -0.85 1.21
N SER A 298 -6.50 -1.99 1.77
CA SER A 298 -5.68 -1.98 2.97
C SER A 298 -4.30 -1.40 2.68
N ARG A 299 -3.66 -0.80 3.68
CA ARG A 299 -2.36 -0.15 3.50
C ARG A 299 -1.23 -1.11 3.13
N SER A 300 -1.34 -2.39 3.45
CA SER A 300 -0.42 -3.42 2.98
C SER A 300 -0.64 -3.68 1.47
N ALA A 301 -1.88 -3.92 1.05
CA ALA A 301 -2.25 -4.08 -0.37
C ALA A 301 -1.94 -2.84 -1.25
N ASN A 302 -1.95 -1.63 -0.67
CA ASN A 302 -1.54 -0.37 -1.33
C ASN A 302 -0.01 -0.21 -1.43
N SER A 303 0.75 -0.92 -0.59
CA SER A 303 2.22 -0.85 -0.58
C SER A 303 2.87 -1.89 -1.49
N SER A 304 2.17 -2.97 -1.78
CA SER A 304 2.50 -4.03 -2.74
C SER A 304 2.05 -3.67 -4.16
N HIS A 305 2.88 -3.93 -5.17
CA HIS A 305 2.48 -3.74 -6.58
C HIS A 305 1.66 -4.90 -7.16
N GLU A 306 1.54 -6.03 -6.46
CA GLU A 306 0.78 -7.23 -6.87
C GLU A 306 -0.68 -6.92 -7.21
N TRP A 307 -1.32 -5.99 -6.47
CA TRP A 307 -2.73 -5.64 -6.63
C TRP A 307 -2.98 -4.54 -7.68
N GLU A 308 -1.94 -4.01 -8.33
CA GLU A 308 -2.09 -3.00 -9.39
C GLU A 308 -2.48 -3.65 -10.72
N LEU A 309 -3.47 -3.09 -11.43
CA LEU A 309 -3.83 -3.55 -12.78
C LEU A 309 -3.06 -2.80 -13.87
N ASP A 310 -2.65 -3.50 -14.92
CA ASP A 310 -2.13 -2.91 -16.15
C ASP A 310 -3.25 -2.26 -16.98
N GLN A 311 -2.86 -1.58 -18.07
CA GLN A 311 -3.79 -0.94 -19.01
C GLN A 311 -4.77 -1.89 -19.73
N PHE A 312 -4.63 -3.20 -19.52
CA PHE A 312 -5.45 -4.26 -20.11
C PHE A 312 -6.28 -5.03 -19.05
N GLY A 313 -6.17 -4.67 -17.76
CA GLY A 313 -6.89 -5.29 -16.65
C GLY A 313 -6.26 -6.58 -16.11
N ASN A 314 -4.96 -6.82 -16.34
CA ASN A 314 -4.21 -7.92 -15.71
C ASN A 314 -3.41 -7.39 -14.52
N TYR A 315 -3.12 -8.21 -13.52
CA TYR A 315 -2.17 -7.82 -12.47
C TYR A 315 -0.79 -7.50 -13.05
N ARG A 316 -0.12 -6.53 -12.43
CA ARG A 316 1.13 -5.94 -12.91
C ARG A 316 2.37 -6.75 -12.54
N ASP A 317 2.29 -7.53 -11.47
CA ASP A 317 3.35 -8.43 -11.03
C ASP A 317 3.20 -9.82 -11.66
N ASP A 318 4.29 -10.59 -11.72
CA ASP A 318 4.29 -11.97 -12.23
C ASP A 318 3.90 -12.98 -11.13
N GLU A 319 3.75 -12.54 -9.88
CA GLU A 319 3.28 -13.32 -8.73
C GLU A 319 1.74 -13.28 -8.66
N ASP A 320 1.10 -14.45 -8.45
CA ASP A 320 -0.35 -14.54 -8.22
C ASP A 320 -0.69 -13.86 -6.88
N PRO A 321 -1.60 -12.86 -6.81
CA PRO A 321 -1.86 -12.12 -5.57
C PRO A 321 -2.46 -12.98 -4.45
N GLU A 322 -2.03 -12.73 -3.20
CA GLU A 322 -2.46 -13.51 -2.01
C GLU A 322 -3.99 -13.63 -1.90
N LEU A 323 -4.52 -14.85 -1.94
CA LEU A 323 -5.96 -15.06 -2.06
C LEU A 323 -6.71 -14.87 -0.74
N SER A 324 -7.94 -14.35 -0.83
CA SER A 324 -8.83 -14.21 0.33
C SER A 324 -9.13 -15.57 0.96
N GLY A 325 -8.61 -15.81 2.17
CA GLY A 325 -8.74 -17.08 2.91
C GLY A 325 -7.56 -18.05 2.75
N GLU A 326 -6.51 -17.69 2.02
CA GLU A 326 -5.29 -18.51 1.86
C GLU A 326 -4.63 -18.88 3.21
N PHE A 327 -4.77 -18.01 4.21
CA PHE A 327 -4.26 -18.19 5.57
C PHE A 327 -5.33 -18.61 6.59
N ASP A 328 -6.53 -19.02 6.19
CA ASP A 328 -7.59 -19.42 7.14
C ASP A 328 -7.14 -20.62 8.01
N ASP A 329 -6.34 -21.54 7.45
CA ASP A 329 -5.72 -22.67 8.16
C ASP A 329 -4.48 -22.29 8.99
N PHE A 330 -3.93 -21.07 8.86
CA PHE A 330 -2.72 -20.63 9.60
C PHE A 330 -3.04 -20.21 11.05
N ILE A 331 -4.28 -19.79 11.32
CA ILE A 331 -4.71 -19.37 12.67
C ILE A 331 -5.32 -20.57 13.42
N ASP A 332 -4.48 -21.55 13.75
CA ASP A 332 -4.82 -22.74 14.53
C ASP A 332 -5.76 -22.42 15.71
N ASP A 333 -6.93 -23.08 15.74
CA ASP A 333 -7.87 -22.99 16.89
C ASP A 333 -7.31 -23.65 18.17
N GLU A 334 -6.19 -24.39 18.08
CA GLU A 334 -5.52 -25.05 19.20
C GLU A 334 -4.46 -24.21 19.91
N VAL A 335 -4.31 -22.91 19.60
CA VAL A 335 -3.48 -22.01 20.44
C VAL A 335 -4.17 -21.74 21.77
N ALA A 336 -4.07 -22.73 22.67
CA ALA A 336 -4.36 -22.58 24.09
C ALA A 336 -3.64 -21.32 24.61
N PRO A 337 -4.27 -20.54 25.52
CA PRO A 337 -3.74 -19.26 25.95
C PRO A 337 -2.29 -19.44 26.43
N MET A 338 -1.34 -18.82 25.72
CA MET A 338 0.07 -18.88 26.07
C MET A 338 0.19 -18.49 27.54
N GLN A 339 0.54 -19.46 28.38
CA GLN A 339 0.76 -19.23 29.81
C GLN A 339 2.04 -18.40 29.95
N LEU A 340 1.87 -17.08 29.90
CA LEU A 340 2.85 -16.12 30.41
C LEU A 340 3.24 -16.59 31.82
N GLY A 341 4.50 -16.99 31.95
CA GLY A 341 5.02 -17.66 33.12
C GLY A 341 4.96 -16.79 34.37
N SER A 342 3.85 -16.87 35.11
CA SER A 342 3.76 -16.29 36.44
C SER A 342 4.52 -17.17 37.43
N GLU A 343 5.81 -16.90 37.62
CA GLU A 343 6.59 -17.43 38.75
C GLU A 343 6.09 -16.84 40.08
N SER A 344 4.89 -17.24 40.49
CA SER A 344 4.37 -16.99 41.83
C SER A 344 4.98 -18.01 42.79
N ARG A 345 5.91 -17.55 43.64
CA ARG A 345 6.48 -18.39 44.69
C ARG A 345 5.40 -18.85 45.66
N SER A 346 5.35 -20.16 45.84
CA SER A 346 4.46 -20.83 46.78
C SER A 346 4.72 -20.41 48.23
N ASN A 347 3.64 -20.27 48.99
CA ASN A 347 3.59 -20.66 50.40
C ASN A 347 2.17 -21.13 50.74
N ALA A 348 2.08 -22.29 51.39
CA ALA A 348 0.84 -22.87 51.93
C ALA A 348 0.41 -22.10 53.22
N ALA A 349 -0.75 -22.29 53.84
CA ALA A 349 -1.68 -23.43 53.87
C ALA A 349 -3.14 -22.97 54.23
N PRO A 350 -4.09 -23.79 54.73
CA PRO A 350 -5.32 -24.07 53.96
C PRO A 350 -6.63 -23.77 54.77
N PRO A 351 -7.77 -24.51 54.65
CA PRO A 351 -8.99 -23.89 54.11
C PRO A 351 -10.18 -23.84 55.10
N LEU A 352 -11.20 -23.05 54.76
CA LEU A 352 -12.55 -23.21 55.30
C LEU A 352 -13.59 -23.20 54.18
N ALA A 353 -14.59 -24.07 54.30
CA ALA A 353 -15.59 -24.35 53.28
C ALA A 353 -16.90 -23.60 53.53
N ALA A 354 -17.68 -23.40 52.45
CA ALA A 354 -19.02 -24.01 52.26
C ALA A 354 -20.06 -23.10 51.57
N SER A 355 -20.88 -23.74 50.71
CA SER A 355 -22.30 -23.42 50.41
C SER A 355 -22.60 -22.07 49.70
N ALA A 356 -22.98 -21.99 48.41
CA ALA A 356 -24.10 -22.60 47.64
C ALA A 356 -25.41 -21.76 47.62
N ALA A 357 -26.25 -22.04 46.60
CA ALA A 357 -27.45 -21.30 46.11
C ALA A 357 -27.11 -19.99 45.35
N ALA A 358 -27.47 -19.75 44.08
CA ALA A 358 -28.61 -20.13 43.23
C ALA A 358 -29.93 -19.37 43.51
N ALA A 359 -30.21 -18.32 42.72
CA ALA A 359 -31.57 -17.89 42.33
C ALA A 359 -31.53 -16.78 41.25
N SER A 360 -32.00 -17.10 40.04
CA SER A 360 -32.86 -16.21 39.23
C SER A 360 -34.30 -16.77 39.36
N PRO A 361 -35.39 -16.15 38.84
CA PRO A 361 -35.49 -14.95 38.00
C PRO A 361 -36.61 -13.96 38.42
N SER A 362 -36.84 -12.87 37.65
CA SER A 362 -38.19 -12.58 37.10
C SER A 362 -38.23 -11.32 36.21
N LEU A 363 -38.98 -11.40 35.11
CA LEU A 363 -39.38 -10.28 34.25
C LEU A 363 -40.27 -9.24 34.96
N SER A 364 -40.26 -7.98 34.49
CA SER A 364 -41.41 -7.06 34.56
C SER A 364 -41.27 -5.84 33.63
N THR A 365 -42.12 -5.79 32.60
CA THR A 365 -42.61 -4.60 31.87
C THR A 365 -44.16 -4.72 31.88
N PRO A 366 -44.99 -3.65 31.78
CA PRO A 366 -45.11 -2.81 30.58
C PRO A 366 -45.66 -1.35 30.77
N ALA A 367 -46.12 -0.76 29.66
CA ALA A 367 -46.90 0.48 29.44
C ALA A 367 -46.08 1.77 29.17
N PHE A 368 -46.20 2.52 28.05
CA PHE A 368 -47.37 3.15 27.37
C PHE A 368 -48.18 4.09 28.31
N ASN A 369 -48.59 5.31 27.97
CA ASN A 369 -48.79 5.98 26.66
C ASN A 369 -48.58 7.54 26.77
N PRO A 370 -49.17 8.48 25.98
CA PRO A 370 -48.40 9.58 25.39
C PRO A 370 -48.87 11.00 25.82
N LEU A 371 -48.28 12.07 25.26
CA LEU A 371 -49.05 13.25 24.79
C LEU A 371 -48.23 14.19 23.89
N SER A 372 -48.95 14.89 23.02
CA SER A 372 -48.49 15.68 21.88
C SER A 372 -48.48 17.19 22.13
N SER A 373 -47.60 17.95 21.44
CA SER A 373 -47.90 19.34 21.04
C SER A 373 -46.99 19.91 19.95
N THR A 374 -47.59 20.21 18.79
CA THR A 374 -47.24 21.26 17.82
C THR A 374 -48.43 22.26 17.79
N PRO A 375 -48.37 23.51 17.26
CA PRO A 375 -47.44 24.10 16.25
C PRO A 375 -46.72 25.38 16.82
N SER A 376 -46.23 26.41 16.11
CA SER A 376 -46.46 26.86 14.72
C SER A 376 -45.38 27.78 14.09
N PHE A 377 -45.67 28.12 12.83
CA PHE A 377 -45.05 28.98 11.81
C PHE A 377 -44.37 30.32 12.16
N ALA A 378 -43.41 30.64 11.27
CA ALA A 378 -43.03 31.96 10.72
C ALA A 378 -42.17 32.94 11.54
N ALA A 379 -40.93 33.19 11.10
CA ALA A 379 -40.59 34.27 10.14
C ALA A 379 -39.06 34.45 9.98
N SER A 380 -38.59 34.69 8.75
CA SER A 380 -37.24 35.26 8.51
C SER A 380 -37.22 36.75 8.89
N PRO A 381 -36.05 37.32 9.25
CA PRO A 381 -35.31 38.03 8.19
C PRO A 381 -33.76 37.99 8.30
N THR A 382 -33.14 38.17 7.13
CA THR A 382 -31.93 38.95 6.83
C THR A 382 -30.94 39.27 7.97
N VAL A 383 -29.70 38.80 7.83
CA VAL A 383 -28.54 39.35 8.56
C VAL A 383 -27.57 39.97 7.56
N ALA A 384 -27.22 41.24 7.80
CA ALA A 384 -26.29 42.00 6.97
C ALA A 384 -24.83 41.78 7.41
N ALA A 385 -23.89 42.06 6.50
CA ALA A 385 -22.47 42.08 6.80
C ALA A 385 -22.10 43.27 7.72
N ALA A 386 -21.21 43.03 8.69
CA ALA A 386 -20.43 44.06 9.35
C ALA A 386 -19.06 43.49 9.77
N ALA A 387 -17.99 44.16 9.34
CA ALA A 387 -16.62 43.83 9.72
C ALA A 387 -16.10 44.84 10.76
N THR A 388 -15.31 44.37 11.72
CA THR A 388 -14.37 45.13 12.57
C THR A 388 -13.64 44.08 13.41
N GLY A 389 -12.31 43.89 13.32
CA GLY A 389 -11.28 44.80 13.86
C GLY A 389 -10.82 44.25 15.23
N LEU A 390 -9.56 44.28 15.69
CA LEU A 390 -8.29 44.90 15.27
C LEU A 390 -7.13 44.14 15.98
N GLY A 391 -5.88 44.30 15.52
CA GLY A 391 -4.71 44.03 16.39
C GLY A 391 -3.44 43.50 15.71
N GLY A 392 -2.63 44.36 15.12
CA GLY A 392 -1.31 43.97 14.58
C GLY A 392 -0.64 45.10 13.78
N ALA A 393 0.19 45.89 14.45
CA ALA A 393 0.94 47.01 13.88
C ALA A 393 2.47 46.76 14.01
N PRO A 394 3.33 47.47 13.24
CA PRO A 394 4.42 46.78 12.53
C PRO A 394 5.83 47.22 12.94
N PHE A 395 6.83 46.42 12.55
CA PHE A 395 8.18 46.92 12.25
C PHE A 395 8.76 46.19 11.04
N GLY A 396 9.34 46.95 10.10
CA GLY A 396 10.05 46.42 8.95
C GLY A 396 11.56 46.60 9.10
N ALA A 397 12.32 45.69 8.47
CA ALA A 397 13.73 45.84 8.17
C ALA A 397 14.04 45.15 6.82
N THR A 398 15.10 45.59 6.15
CA THR A 398 15.29 45.46 4.69
C THR A 398 16.38 44.49 4.27
N GLN A 399 16.31 44.06 2.99
CA GLN A 399 17.40 43.52 2.13
C GLN A 399 17.91 42.09 2.38
N PRO A 400 18.59 41.45 1.39
CA PRO A 400 18.38 41.54 -0.07
C PRO A 400 18.33 40.16 -0.76
N SER A 401 17.75 40.13 -1.98
CA SER A 401 17.72 38.92 -2.82
C SER A 401 19.06 38.68 -3.53
N ALA A 402 19.59 37.46 -3.43
CA ALA A 402 20.65 36.96 -4.31
C ALA A 402 20.17 35.67 -4.99
N GLN A 403 20.09 35.68 -6.32
CA GLN A 403 19.79 34.49 -7.12
C GLN A 403 21.06 33.65 -7.30
N THR A 404 20.95 32.34 -7.12
CA THR A 404 22.01 31.39 -7.49
C THR A 404 21.37 30.23 -8.26
N GLN A 405 21.81 30.02 -9.51
CA GLN A 405 21.39 28.86 -10.30
C GLN A 405 22.00 27.58 -9.72
N PRO A 406 21.31 26.42 -9.79
CA PRO A 406 21.90 25.15 -9.41
C PRO A 406 22.93 24.68 -10.46
N PRO A 407 24.05 24.06 -10.06
CA PRO A 407 25.02 23.51 -10.99
C PRO A 407 24.53 22.21 -11.62
N VAL A 408 24.84 22.04 -12.91
CA VAL A 408 24.66 20.78 -13.65
C VAL A 408 25.78 19.83 -13.25
N PHE A 409 25.44 18.65 -12.72
CA PHE A 409 26.39 17.56 -12.47
C PHE A 409 26.12 16.40 -13.43
N ALA A 410 27.13 16.06 -14.24
CA ALA A 410 27.12 14.86 -15.07
C ALA A 410 27.42 13.63 -14.20
N PHE A 411 26.52 12.65 -14.21
CA PHE A 411 26.80 11.33 -13.62
C PHE A 411 27.56 10.46 -14.62
N ALA A 412 28.72 9.96 -14.21
CA ALA A 412 29.36 8.84 -14.89
C ALA A 412 28.61 7.56 -14.51
N ALA A 413 27.84 7.00 -15.44
CA ALA A 413 27.11 5.76 -15.22
C ALA A 413 28.08 4.57 -15.14
N ALA A 414 27.93 3.73 -14.10
CA ALA A 414 28.49 2.39 -14.12
C ALA A 414 27.81 1.61 -15.26
N VAL A 415 28.61 0.95 -16.10
CA VAL A 415 28.08 0.15 -17.22
C VAL A 415 27.48 -1.12 -16.65
N ALA A 416 26.17 -1.08 -16.38
CA ALA A 416 25.40 -2.28 -16.05
C ALA A 416 25.55 -3.30 -17.18
N ALA A 417 25.66 -4.59 -16.82
CA ALA A 417 25.60 -5.66 -17.80
C ALA A 417 24.28 -5.57 -18.58
N ALA A 418 24.31 -5.89 -19.88
CA ALA A 418 23.09 -5.90 -20.69
C ALA A 418 22.08 -6.90 -20.07
N PRO A 419 20.78 -6.52 -19.95
CA PRO A 419 19.77 -7.40 -19.39
C PRO A 419 19.64 -8.69 -20.22
N LEU A 420 19.23 -9.78 -19.58
CA LEU A 420 18.94 -11.05 -20.24
C LEU A 420 17.50 -11.06 -20.77
N MET A 421 17.15 -11.97 -21.68
CA MET A 421 15.82 -12.00 -22.30
C MET A 421 14.66 -12.24 -21.31
N ASN A 422 14.94 -12.87 -20.16
CA ASN A 422 13.99 -13.05 -19.05
C ASN A 422 13.89 -11.82 -18.11
N ASP A 423 14.74 -10.79 -18.29
CA ASP A 423 14.66 -9.52 -17.57
C ASP A 423 13.68 -8.56 -18.30
N PRO A 424 12.67 -7.97 -17.61
CA PRO A 424 11.70 -7.05 -18.22
C PRO A 424 12.30 -5.82 -18.92
N ARG A 425 13.57 -5.50 -18.68
CA ARG A 425 14.32 -4.39 -19.32
C ARG A 425 14.88 -4.78 -20.69
N HIS A 426 14.84 -6.04 -21.10
CA HIS A 426 15.32 -6.50 -22.40
C HIS A 426 14.30 -6.22 -23.51
N PRO A 427 14.72 -5.69 -24.69
CA PRO A 427 13.80 -5.26 -25.73
C PRO A 427 12.93 -6.38 -26.33
N ASP A 428 13.36 -7.64 -26.26
CA ASP A 428 12.61 -8.80 -26.75
C ASP A 428 11.90 -9.58 -25.62
N HIS A 429 11.96 -9.09 -24.37
CA HIS A 429 11.23 -9.69 -23.24
C HIS A 429 9.73 -9.94 -23.51
N PRO A 430 8.98 -9.08 -24.24
CA PRO A 430 7.59 -9.37 -24.57
C PRO A 430 7.40 -10.66 -25.39
N LEU A 431 8.33 -11.03 -26.28
CA LEU A 431 8.29 -12.31 -26.99
C LEU A 431 8.65 -13.48 -26.07
N PHE A 432 9.56 -13.27 -25.11
CA PHE A 432 9.88 -14.27 -24.08
C PHE A 432 8.68 -14.56 -23.18
N ALA A 433 8.04 -13.54 -22.62
CA ALA A 433 6.89 -13.69 -21.73
C ALA A 433 5.70 -14.37 -22.45
N GLN A 434 5.41 -13.99 -23.69
CA GLN A 434 4.40 -14.65 -24.52
C GLN A 434 4.74 -16.13 -24.80
N ALA A 435 6.00 -16.43 -25.12
CA ALA A 435 6.46 -17.81 -25.30
C ALA A 435 6.31 -18.62 -24.01
N LEU A 436 6.70 -18.06 -22.86
CA LEU A 436 6.65 -18.71 -21.56
C LEU A 436 5.21 -19.03 -21.15
N LYS A 437 4.30 -18.03 -21.19
CA LYS A 437 2.87 -18.19 -20.92
C LYS A 437 2.22 -19.27 -21.80
N CYS A 438 2.46 -19.22 -23.11
CA CYS A 438 1.91 -20.21 -24.04
C CYS A 438 2.52 -21.62 -23.86
N LEU A 439 3.79 -21.70 -23.44
CA LEU A 439 4.47 -22.96 -23.17
C LEU A 439 3.96 -23.60 -21.88
N GLN A 440 3.81 -22.82 -20.80
CA GLN A 440 3.28 -23.25 -19.50
C GLN A 440 1.81 -23.69 -19.58
N ALA A 441 0.97 -22.92 -20.28
CA ALA A 441 -0.43 -23.27 -20.52
C ALA A 441 -0.63 -24.48 -21.48
N GLY A 442 0.45 -25.04 -22.01
CA GLY A 442 0.40 -26.09 -23.02
C GLY A 442 1.54 -27.11 -22.89
N PRO A 443 2.41 -27.27 -23.91
CA PRO A 443 3.30 -28.42 -23.99
C PRO A 443 4.46 -28.43 -22.99
N GLY A 444 4.73 -27.33 -22.30
CA GLY A 444 5.80 -27.21 -21.29
C GLY A 444 5.35 -27.37 -19.84
N ALA A 445 4.05 -27.60 -19.57
CA ALA A 445 3.51 -27.76 -18.22
C ALA A 445 4.18 -28.85 -17.36
N LYS A 446 4.95 -29.77 -17.97
CA LYS A 446 5.70 -30.86 -17.32
C LYS A 446 7.22 -30.65 -17.28
N LEU A 447 7.72 -29.55 -17.83
CA LEU A 447 9.13 -29.16 -17.76
C LEU A 447 9.41 -28.47 -16.43
N GLY A 448 10.62 -28.64 -15.88
CA GLY A 448 11.05 -27.87 -14.70
C GLY A 448 11.22 -26.37 -15.02
N PRO A 449 11.16 -25.45 -14.04
CA PRO A 449 11.17 -24.00 -14.29
C PRO A 449 12.31 -23.53 -15.21
N THR A 450 13.55 -23.93 -14.94
CA THR A 450 14.71 -23.60 -15.79
C THR A 450 14.58 -24.11 -17.23
N GLN A 451 13.94 -25.28 -17.43
CA GLN A 451 13.69 -25.81 -18.78
C GLN A 451 12.58 -25.04 -19.50
N GLN A 452 11.60 -24.50 -18.76
CA GLN A 452 10.57 -23.61 -19.31
C GLN A 452 11.19 -22.28 -19.77
N GLU A 453 12.05 -21.64 -18.97
CA GLU A 453 12.75 -20.41 -19.37
C GLU A 453 13.70 -20.61 -20.57
N ASN A 454 14.47 -21.70 -20.57
CA ASN A 454 15.34 -22.07 -21.70
C ASN A 454 14.52 -22.26 -22.99
N ALA A 455 13.40 -22.99 -22.89
CA ALA A 455 12.53 -23.22 -24.04
C ALA A 455 11.81 -21.94 -24.48
N ALA A 456 11.31 -21.10 -23.56
CA ALA A 456 10.67 -19.83 -23.86
C ALA A 456 11.62 -18.84 -24.55
N SER A 457 12.85 -18.69 -24.04
CA SER A 457 13.88 -17.85 -24.67
C SER A 457 14.33 -18.37 -26.04
N SER A 458 14.35 -19.69 -26.22
CA SER A 458 14.59 -20.32 -27.52
C SER A 458 13.45 -20.05 -28.52
N LEU A 459 12.20 -20.09 -28.06
CA LEU A 459 11.00 -19.83 -28.86
C LEU A 459 10.87 -18.35 -29.24
N ALA A 460 11.16 -17.43 -28.33
CA ALA A 460 11.19 -15.98 -28.59
C ALA A 460 12.27 -15.61 -29.63
N TRP A 461 13.46 -16.20 -29.52
CA TRP A 461 14.50 -16.07 -30.56
C TRP A 461 14.02 -16.58 -31.92
N VAL A 462 13.40 -17.76 -31.97
CA VAL A 462 12.87 -18.34 -33.21
C VAL A 462 11.73 -17.50 -33.80
N ALA A 463 10.86 -16.93 -32.97
CA ALA A 463 9.81 -16.01 -33.40
C ALA A 463 10.39 -14.74 -34.04
N LYS A 464 11.34 -14.06 -33.37
CA LYS A 464 12.01 -12.86 -33.91
C LYS A 464 12.76 -13.16 -35.21
N ALA A 465 13.45 -14.30 -35.28
CA ALA A 465 14.16 -14.75 -36.49
C ALA A 465 13.22 -14.95 -37.70
N ASN A 466 11.94 -15.24 -37.45
CA ASN A 466 10.90 -15.38 -38.47
C ASN A 466 10.01 -14.13 -38.60
N GLN A 467 10.47 -12.98 -38.11
CA GLN A 467 9.78 -11.67 -38.17
C GLN A 467 8.40 -11.65 -37.50
N MET A 468 8.13 -12.58 -36.59
CA MET A 468 6.89 -12.61 -35.80
C MET A 468 6.93 -11.47 -34.78
N THR A 469 5.81 -10.76 -34.63
CA THR A 469 5.69 -9.65 -33.68
C THR A 469 4.96 -10.04 -32.40
N ALA A 470 4.40 -11.26 -32.35
CA ALA A 470 3.75 -11.84 -31.19
C ALA A 470 3.79 -13.38 -31.27
N ILE A 471 3.57 -14.04 -30.15
CA ILE A 471 3.35 -15.49 -30.04
C ILE A 471 2.02 -15.70 -29.34
N ASP A 472 1.01 -16.13 -30.10
CA ASP A 472 -0.36 -16.30 -29.60
C ASP A 472 -0.64 -17.75 -29.15
N GLN A 473 0.20 -18.71 -29.57
CA GLN A 473 0.09 -20.11 -29.19
C GLN A 473 1.45 -20.81 -29.31
N VAL A 474 1.70 -21.77 -28.41
CA VAL A 474 2.80 -22.74 -28.51
C VAL A 474 2.21 -24.15 -28.60
N ALA A 475 2.66 -24.95 -29.56
CA ALA A 475 2.23 -26.33 -29.77
C ALA A 475 3.42 -27.30 -29.81
N TYR A 476 3.19 -28.57 -29.51
CA TYR A 476 4.20 -29.63 -29.62
C TYR A 476 3.77 -30.72 -30.60
N SER A 477 4.66 -31.10 -31.50
CA SER A 477 4.49 -32.25 -32.38
C SER A 477 5.86 -32.79 -32.82
N GLU A 478 5.99 -34.11 -32.96
CA GLU A 478 7.18 -34.78 -33.53
C GLU A 478 8.54 -34.30 -32.95
N GLY A 479 8.60 -34.09 -31.62
CA GLY A 479 9.83 -33.65 -30.94
C GLY A 479 10.18 -32.17 -31.14
N LYS A 480 9.25 -31.36 -31.67
CA LYS A 480 9.41 -29.93 -31.92
C LYS A 480 8.37 -29.11 -31.17
N LEU A 481 8.79 -27.94 -30.72
CA LEU A 481 7.93 -26.85 -30.25
C LEU A 481 7.69 -25.88 -31.42
N PHE A 482 6.44 -25.45 -31.60
CA PHE A 482 6.01 -24.53 -32.65
C PHE A 482 5.45 -23.27 -32.00
N VAL A 483 5.97 -22.10 -32.38
CA VAL A 483 5.32 -20.81 -32.12
C VAL A 483 4.36 -20.48 -33.25
N VAL A 484 3.18 -19.96 -32.91
CA VAL A 484 2.15 -19.56 -33.88
C VAL A 484 1.71 -18.13 -33.60
N GLN A 485 1.63 -17.32 -34.65
CA GLN A 485 1.00 -15.99 -34.62
C GLN A 485 -0.25 -15.99 -35.50
N ASN A 486 -1.33 -15.37 -35.04
CA ASN A 486 -2.66 -15.35 -35.62
C ASN A 486 -3.24 -16.76 -35.90
N PRO A 487 -3.31 -17.70 -34.93
CA PRO A 487 -3.64 -19.11 -35.17
C PRO A 487 -4.98 -19.32 -35.91
N ASN A 488 -5.96 -18.44 -35.69
CA ASN A 488 -7.29 -18.47 -36.31
C ASN A 488 -7.33 -17.79 -37.71
N SER A 489 -6.22 -17.28 -38.22
CA SER A 489 -6.12 -16.59 -39.51
C SER A 489 -5.62 -17.50 -40.63
N PRO A 490 -6.11 -17.34 -41.87
CA PRO A 490 -5.46 -17.92 -43.06
C PRO A 490 -4.01 -17.45 -43.25
N GLY A 491 -3.66 -16.27 -42.72
CA GLY A 491 -2.31 -15.70 -42.74
C GLY A 491 -1.47 -16.00 -41.51
N ARG A 492 -1.73 -17.11 -40.81
CA ARG A 492 -0.95 -17.49 -39.60
C ARG A 492 0.53 -17.68 -39.91
N LEU A 493 1.40 -17.16 -39.03
CA LEU A 493 2.84 -17.43 -39.08
C LEU A 493 3.16 -18.59 -38.14
N ILE A 494 4.04 -19.49 -38.58
CA ILE A 494 4.49 -20.64 -37.79
C ILE A 494 6.01 -20.76 -37.91
N ALA A 495 6.69 -20.86 -36.77
CA ALA A 495 8.11 -21.22 -36.71
C ALA A 495 8.34 -22.31 -35.65
N SER A 496 9.46 -23.04 -35.70
CA SER A 496 9.67 -24.22 -34.85
C SER A 496 11.10 -24.39 -34.36
N ALA A 497 11.25 -24.89 -33.13
CA ALA A 497 12.49 -25.34 -32.52
C ALA A 497 12.41 -26.84 -32.18
N GLY A 498 13.55 -27.55 -32.14
CA GLY A 498 13.60 -28.90 -31.54
C GLY A 498 13.45 -28.79 -30.03
N ALA A 499 12.56 -29.58 -29.42
CA ALA A 499 12.17 -29.40 -28.02
C ALA A 499 13.34 -29.62 -27.04
N ASP A 500 14.12 -30.69 -27.23
CA ASP A 500 15.28 -31.00 -26.38
C ASP A 500 16.37 -29.91 -26.48
N LEU A 501 16.57 -29.35 -27.68
CA LEU A 501 17.51 -28.26 -27.91
C LEU A 501 17.02 -26.94 -27.30
N ALA A 502 15.71 -26.67 -27.37
CA ALA A 502 15.09 -25.50 -26.78
C ALA A 502 15.20 -25.53 -25.24
N ALA A 503 14.91 -26.67 -24.61
CA ALA A 503 14.98 -26.81 -23.15
C ALA A 503 16.42 -26.86 -22.57
N SER A 504 17.44 -27.17 -23.39
CA SER A 504 18.85 -27.27 -22.96
C SER A 504 19.71 -26.04 -23.28
N ARG A 505 19.23 -25.11 -24.12
CA ARG A 505 19.93 -23.88 -24.47
C ARG A 505 19.59 -22.76 -23.49
N THR A 506 20.59 -22.19 -22.82
CA THR A 506 20.36 -21.24 -21.72
C THR A 506 19.85 -19.87 -22.19
N VAL A 507 19.21 -19.13 -21.29
CA VAL A 507 18.70 -17.78 -21.59
C VAL A 507 19.82 -16.84 -22.06
N GLU A 508 21.03 -16.92 -21.52
CA GLU A 508 22.20 -16.12 -21.96
C GLU A 508 22.62 -16.47 -23.40
N GLN A 509 22.58 -17.76 -23.75
CA GLN A 509 22.88 -18.24 -25.09
C GLN A 509 21.82 -17.82 -26.11
N ASN A 510 20.57 -17.62 -25.68
CA ASN A 510 19.50 -17.09 -26.52
C ASN A 510 19.54 -15.56 -26.63
N THR A 511 19.76 -14.85 -25.52
CA THR A 511 19.97 -13.39 -25.46
C THR A 511 21.09 -12.97 -26.43
N SER A 512 22.28 -13.58 -26.30
CA SER A 512 23.44 -13.27 -27.15
C SER A 512 23.27 -13.57 -28.65
N VAL A 513 22.15 -14.21 -29.05
CA VAL A 513 21.77 -14.41 -30.46
C VAL A 513 20.61 -13.51 -30.87
N ILE A 514 19.60 -13.30 -30.00
CA ILE A 514 18.45 -12.44 -30.30
C ILE A 514 18.85 -10.96 -30.48
N ASP A 515 19.87 -10.52 -29.74
CA ASP A 515 20.46 -9.17 -29.82
C ASP A 515 21.13 -8.87 -31.18
N LYS A 516 21.50 -9.93 -31.92
CA LYS A 516 22.13 -9.84 -33.25
C LYS A 516 21.12 -9.87 -34.39
N LEU A 517 19.84 -10.07 -34.09
CA LEU A 517 18.76 -10.07 -35.09
C LEU A 517 18.23 -8.66 -35.30
N PRO A 518 17.97 -8.24 -36.55
CA PRO A 518 17.37 -6.94 -36.84
C PRO A 518 15.96 -6.86 -36.25
N THR A 519 15.62 -5.72 -35.66
CA THR A 519 14.26 -5.44 -35.18
C THR A 519 13.28 -5.43 -36.36
N PRO A 520 12.12 -6.12 -36.28
CA PRO A 520 11.12 -6.10 -37.34
C PRO A 520 10.65 -4.67 -37.66
N ALA A 521 10.63 -4.31 -38.95
CA ALA A 521 10.10 -3.02 -39.39
C ALA A 521 8.58 -2.99 -39.18
N LYS A 522 8.09 -2.00 -38.42
CA LYS A 522 6.66 -1.81 -38.14
C LYS A 522 5.90 -1.61 -39.46
N ALA A 523 4.95 -2.48 -39.76
CA ALA A 523 4.16 -2.41 -40.98
C ALA A 523 3.40 -1.06 -41.07
N PRO A 524 3.34 -0.42 -42.24
CA PRO A 524 2.60 0.84 -42.41
C PRO A 524 1.10 0.61 -42.21
N ALA A 525 0.44 1.54 -41.51
CA ALA A 525 -0.99 1.46 -41.24
C ALA A 525 -1.81 1.51 -42.56
N PRO A 526 -3.00 0.86 -42.61
CA PRO A 526 -3.84 0.88 -43.80
C PRO A 526 -4.26 2.32 -44.16
N GLY A 527 -3.93 2.75 -45.38
CA GLY A 527 -4.23 4.10 -45.84
C GLY A 527 -5.74 4.35 -45.95
N GLN A 528 -6.18 5.48 -45.42
CA GLN A 528 -7.56 5.95 -45.57
C GLN A 528 -7.90 6.16 -47.06
N GLY A 529 -8.99 5.55 -47.51
CA GLY A 529 -9.46 5.70 -48.89
C GLY A 529 -9.89 7.14 -49.20
N GLN A 530 -9.40 7.67 -50.32
CA GLN A 530 -9.82 8.98 -50.83
C GLN A 530 -11.32 8.96 -51.18
N GLN A 531 -12.13 9.76 -50.47
CA GLN A 531 -13.47 10.10 -50.93
C GLN A 531 -13.36 11.13 -52.06
N GLN A 532 -13.89 10.81 -53.24
CA GLN A 532 -14.04 11.79 -54.32
C GLN A 532 -15.24 12.71 -54.06
N PRO A 533 -15.18 14.00 -54.39
CA PRO A 533 -16.31 14.91 -54.26
C PRO A 533 -17.33 14.71 -55.39
N MET A 534 -18.60 14.54 -55.03
CA MET A 534 -19.73 14.63 -55.95
C MET A 534 -20.08 16.10 -56.20
N THR A 535 -20.00 16.54 -57.45
CA THR A 535 -20.52 17.84 -57.90
C THR A 535 -21.97 17.74 -58.36
N TYR A 536 -22.76 18.76 -58.02
CA TYR A 536 -24.01 19.12 -58.71
C TYR A 536 -23.79 20.41 -59.52
#